data_AF-A0A397EZD9-F1
#
_entry.id   AF-A0A397EZD9-F1
#
_cell.length_a   1.000
_cell.length_b   1.000
_cell.length_c   1.000
_cell.angle_alpha   90.00
_cell.angle_beta   90.00
_cell.angle_gamma   90.00
#
_symmetry.space_group_name_H-M   'P 1'
#
loop_
_entity.id
_entity.type
_entity.pdbx_description
1 polymer ?
#
loop_
_entity_poly.entity_id
_entity_poly.type
_entity_poly.pdbx_seq_one_letter_code
_entity_poly.pdbx_strand_id
1 'polypeptide(L)'
;VNVNDVAKALYALIVDTTIQGQTFELVGDEEYSTKEIVDYVLDVTQSDPQLLNLPLPVAEVVGKVIQNLPEPKFSQDLAIRLSLDEVKTSSLPGLRELQVEPSKMEKESFSFLFKYNKGGHFQKVEGYH
;
A
#
# COMPACT_ATOMS: atom_id res chain seq x y z
N VAL A 1 -2.32 1.49 4.27
CA VAL A 1 -2.89 0.94 5.53
C VAL A 1 -2.64 -0.58 5.59
N ASN A 2 -2.38 -1.13 6.78
CA ASN A 2 -2.22 -2.58 6.96
C ASN A 2 -3.57 -3.32 6.95
N VAL A 3 -3.66 -4.47 6.29
CA VAL A 3 -4.91 -5.24 6.15
C VAL A 3 -5.47 -5.76 7.48
N ASN A 4 -4.60 -6.11 8.44
CA ASN A 4 -5.02 -6.58 9.76
C ASN A 4 -5.65 -5.46 10.59
N ASP A 5 -5.19 -4.22 10.43
CA ASP A 5 -5.78 -3.07 11.11
C ASP A 5 -7.13 -2.71 10.53
N VAL A 6 -7.29 -2.83 9.21
CA VAL A 6 -8.61 -2.74 8.56
C VAL A 6 -9.55 -3.83 9.09
N ALA A 7 -9.08 -5.07 9.25
CA ALA A 7 -9.91 -6.14 9.81
C ALA A 7 -10.35 -5.86 11.25
N LYS A 8 -9.47 -5.34 12.12
CA LYS A 8 -9.81 -4.90 13.48
C LYS A 8 -10.81 -3.74 13.48
N ALA A 9 -10.63 -2.78 12.57
CA ALA A 9 -11.53 -1.65 12.40
C ALA A 9 -12.93 -2.11 11.97
N LEU A 10 -13.01 -3.03 11.00
CA LEU A 10 -14.28 -3.65 10.59
C LEU A 10 -14.95 -4.38 11.76
N TYR A 11 -14.18 -5.10 12.57
CA TYR A 11 -14.72 -5.73 13.78
C TYR A 11 -15.32 -4.70 14.74
N ALA A 12 -14.60 -3.61 15.03
CA ALA A 12 -15.09 -2.53 15.89
C ALA A 12 -16.38 -1.91 15.34
N LEU A 13 -16.44 -1.64 14.03
CA LEU A 13 -17.62 -1.10 13.34
C LEU A 13 -18.84 -2.02 13.41
N ILE A 14 -18.64 -3.33 13.48
CA ILE A 14 -19.74 -4.31 13.58
C ILE A 14 -20.28 -4.40 15.00
N VAL A 15 -19.42 -4.32 16.02
CA VAL A 15 -19.81 -4.56 17.42
C VAL A 15 -20.30 -3.31 18.15
N ASP A 16 -19.82 -2.12 17.76
CA ASP A 16 -20.21 -0.87 18.39
C ASP A 16 -21.43 -0.26 17.69
N THR A 17 -22.59 -0.36 18.33
CA THR A 17 -23.84 0.18 17.81
C THR A 17 -23.96 1.70 17.94
N THR A 18 -23.08 2.35 18.72
CA THR A 18 -23.12 3.81 18.93
C THR A 18 -22.60 4.60 17.73
N ILE A 19 -21.82 3.96 16.86
CA ILE A 19 -21.21 4.56 15.67
C ILE A 19 -21.95 4.21 14.36
N GLN A 20 -23.16 3.68 14.46
CA GLN A 20 -23.97 3.30 13.31
C GLN A 20 -24.29 4.49 12.39
N GLY A 21 -24.15 4.28 11.08
CA GLY A 21 -24.42 5.30 10.06
C GLY A 21 -23.31 6.34 9.88
N GLN A 22 -22.22 6.24 10.63
CA GLN A 22 -21.04 7.08 10.43
C GLN A 22 -20.15 6.54 9.31
N THR A 23 -19.39 7.44 8.68
CA THR A 23 -18.39 7.09 7.66
C THR A 23 -17.00 7.24 8.25
N PHE A 24 -16.13 6.26 8.01
CA PHE A 24 -14.77 6.23 8.50
C PHE A 24 -13.77 6.20 7.34
N GLU A 25 -12.62 6.83 7.53
CA GLU A 25 -11.51 6.86 6.59
C GLU A 25 -10.34 6.08 7.17
N LEU A 26 -10.13 4.86 6.68
CA LEU A 26 -9.13 3.92 7.22
C LEU A 26 -7.79 4.09 6.52
N VAL A 27 -7.00 5.03 7.03
CA VAL A 27 -5.64 5.35 6.55
C VAL A 27 -4.60 5.05 7.63
N GLY A 28 -3.33 4.88 7.21
CA GLY A 28 -2.22 4.78 8.15
C GLY A 28 -1.83 6.15 8.72
N ASP A 29 -0.94 6.16 9.71
CA ASP A 29 -0.42 7.41 10.29
C ASP A 29 0.63 8.11 9.43
N GLU A 30 1.31 7.36 8.56
CA GLU A 30 2.37 7.87 7.70
C GLU A 30 1.89 7.94 6.26
N GLU A 31 2.21 9.05 5.59
CA GLU A 31 1.99 9.25 4.17
C GLU A 31 3.29 8.95 3.42
N TYR A 32 3.16 8.23 2.30
CA TYR A 32 4.29 7.91 1.44
C TYR A 32 3.96 8.27 0.00
N SER A 33 4.92 8.84 -0.71
CA SER A 33 4.85 8.90 -2.16
C SER A 33 5.00 7.50 -2.74
N THR A 34 4.42 7.28 -3.93
CA THR A 34 4.60 6.03 -4.69
C THR A 34 6.08 5.70 -4.91
N LYS A 35 6.92 6.73 -5.06
CA LYS A 35 8.38 6.56 -5.20
C LYS A 35 9.01 6.00 -3.93
N GLU A 36 8.68 6.52 -2.75
CA GLU A 36 9.22 6.00 -1.48
C GLU A 36 8.82 4.54 -1.25
N ILE A 37 7.58 4.17 -1.58
CA ILE A 37 7.12 2.78 -1.49
C ILE A 37 7.94 1.88 -2.42
N VAL A 38 8.15 2.29 -3.68
CA VAL A 38 8.96 1.54 -4.65
C VAL A 38 10.40 1.42 -4.18
N ASP A 39 11.02 2.53 -3.75
CA ASP A 39 12.40 2.55 -3.27
C ASP A 39 12.59 1.63 -2.06
N TYR A 40 11.64 1.63 -1.11
CA TYR A 40 11.63 0.71 0.03
C TYR A 40 11.54 -0.76 -0.40
N VAL A 41 10.64 -1.09 -1.33
CA VAL A 41 10.51 -2.46 -1.86
C VAL A 41 11.80 -2.91 -2.54
N LEU A 42 12.44 -2.04 -3.33
CA LEU A 42 13.68 -2.34 -4.01
C LEU A 42 14.85 -2.54 -3.05
N ASP A 43 14.93 -1.75 -1.98
CA ASP A 43 15.93 -1.94 -0.93
C ASP A 43 15.74 -3.28 -0.20
N VAL A 44 14.53 -3.59 0.28
CA VAL A 44 14.27 -4.85 1.00
C VAL A 44 14.53 -6.07 0.12
N THR A 45 14.15 -6.00 -1.16
CA THR A 45 14.34 -7.09 -2.13
C THR A 45 15.72 -7.11 -2.80
N GLN A 46 16.59 -6.13 -2.48
CA GLN A 46 17.93 -5.97 -3.07
C GLN A 46 17.89 -6.06 -4.60
N SER A 47 16.94 -5.33 -5.19
CA SER A 47 16.68 -5.29 -6.63
C SER A 47 16.94 -3.90 -7.19
N ASP A 48 17.53 -3.85 -8.39
CA ASP A 48 17.86 -2.60 -9.09
C ASP A 48 17.31 -2.61 -10.53
N PRO A 49 15.98 -2.55 -10.72
CA PRO A 49 15.39 -2.43 -12.03
C PRO A 49 15.49 -0.99 -12.56
N GLN A 50 15.48 -0.84 -13.89
CA GLN A 50 15.32 0.47 -14.51
C GLN A 50 13.88 0.97 -14.28
N LEU A 51 13.73 2.03 -13.49
CA LEU A 51 12.45 2.71 -13.28
C LEU A 51 12.21 3.75 -14.38
N LEU A 52 11.01 3.72 -14.95
CA LEU A 52 10.57 4.70 -15.94
C LEU A 52 9.39 5.48 -15.37
N ASN A 53 9.51 6.80 -15.34
CA ASN A 53 8.40 7.67 -15.01
C ASN A 53 7.55 7.92 -16.27
N LEU A 54 6.39 7.26 -16.34
CA LEU A 54 5.49 7.35 -17.48
C LEU A 54 4.49 8.49 -17.28
N PRO A 55 4.36 9.45 -18.21
CA PRO A 55 3.26 10.41 -18.18
C PRO A 55 1.91 9.70 -18.24
N LEU A 56 0.93 10.20 -17.49
CA LEU A 56 -0.40 9.59 -17.37
C LEU A 56 -1.05 9.22 -18.73
N PRO A 57 -1.08 10.10 -19.76
CA PRO A 57 -1.69 9.75 -21.04
C PRO A 57 -1.04 8.53 -21.71
N VAL A 58 0.27 8.36 -21.54
CA VAL A 58 1.00 7.19 -22.07
C VAL A 58 0.63 5.95 -21.27
N ALA A 59 0.63 6.04 -19.94
CA ALA A 59 0.26 4.95 -19.05
C ALA A 59 -1.18 4.48 -19.29
N GLU A 60 -2.12 5.39 -19.53
CA GLU A 60 -3.52 5.07 -19.87
C GLU A 60 -3.63 4.27 -21.16
N VAL A 61 -2.94 4.70 -22.23
CA VAL A 61 -2.94 3.99 -23.52
C VAL A 61 -2.35 2.59 -23.36
N VAL A 62 -1.24 2.48 -22.63
CA VAL A 62 -0.61 1.18 -22.31
C VAL A 62 -1.58 0.29 -21.52
N GLY A 63 -2.21 0.84 -20.48
CA GLY A 63 -3.20 0.14 -19.67
C GLY A 63 -4.41 -0.34 -20.46
N LYS A 64 -4.92 0.48 -21.39
CA LYS A 64 -6.05 0.13 -22.27
C LYS A 64 -5.76 -1.04 -23.20
N VAL A 65 -4.49 -1.23 -23.57
CA VAL A 65 -4.06 -2.39 -24.37
C VAL A 65 -3.84 -3.61 -23.47
N ILE A 66 -3.03 -3.46 -22.42
CA ILE A 66 -2.63 -4.55 -21.50
C ILE A 66 -3.84 -5.19 -20.81
N GLN A 67 -4.89 -4.43 -20.50
CA GLN A 67 -6.08 -4.93 -19.80
C GLN A 67 -6.82 -6.06 -20.53
N ASN A 68 -6.58 -6.27 -21.83
CA ASN A 68 -7.22 -7.33 -22.62
C ASN A 68 -6.42 -8.65 -22.63
N LEU A 69 -5.27 -8.71 -21.95
CA LEU A 69 -4.52 -9.95 -21.79
C LEU A 69 -5.24 -10.91 -20.80
N PRO A 70 -4.99 -12.23 -20.86
CA PRO A 70 -5.66 -13.20 -19.98
C PRO A 70 -5.51 -12.94 -18.48
N GLU A 71 -4.37 -12.35 -18.07
CA GLU A 71 -4.08 -11.98 -16.67
C GLU A 71 -3.46 -10.57 -16.65
N PRO A 72 -4.29 -9.52 -16.78
CA PRO A 72 -3.77 -8.16 -16.92
C PRO A 72 -3.19 -7.69 -15.58
N LYS A 73 -1.89 -7.38 -15.57
CA LYS A 73 -1.20 -6.82 -14.40
C LYS A 73 -1.29 -5.29 -14.31
N PHE A 74 -1.83 -4.66 -15.35
CA PHE A 74 -1.97 -3.21 -15.46
C PHE A 74 -3.21 -2.89 -16.29
N SER A 75 -3.89 -1.80 -15.96
CA SER A 75 -5.11 -1.35 -16.64
C SER A 75 -5.12 0.16 -16.76
N GLN A 76 -6.00 0.68 -17.62
CA GLN A 76 -6.19 2.14 -17.72
C GLN A 76 -6.64 2.73 -16.37
N ASP A 77 -7.55 2.04 -15.68
CA ASP A 77 -8.04 2.45 -14.35
C ASP A 77 -6.90 2.51 -13.31
N LEU A 78 -6.02 1.51 -13.30
CA LEU A 78 -4.87 1.51 -12.39
C LEU A 78 -3.91 2.67 -12.70
N ALA A 79 -3.71 3.03 -13.97
CA ALA A 79 -2.89 4.18 -14.35
C ALA A 79 -3.47 5.49 -13.79
N ILE A 80 -4.79 5.69 -13.91
CA ILE A 80 -5.48 6.85 -13.36
C ILE A 80 -5.36 6.85 -11.84
N ARG A 81 -5.65 5.73 -11.18
CA ARG A 81 -5.60 5.61 -9.73
C ARG A 81 -4.22 5.93 -9.16
N LEU A 82 -3.15 5.43 -9.78
CA LEU A 82 -1.76 5.70 -9.36
C LEU A 82 -1.34 7.17 -9.54
N SER A 83 -2.09 7.96 -10.31
CA SER A 83 -1.85 9.41 -10.47
C SER A 83 -2.56 10.26 -9.41
N LEU A 84 -3.41 9.66 -8.58
CA LEU A 84 -4.16 10.33 -7.52
C LEU A 84 -3.47 10.10 -6.17
N ASP A 85 -3.57 11.10 -5.29
CA ASP A 85 -3.09 10.97 -3.91
C ASP A 85 -4.09 10.16 -3.07
N GLU A 86 -3.69 8.96 -2.63
CA GLU A 86 -4.46 8.10 -1.73
C GLU A 86 -4.16 8.41 -0.25
N VAL A 87 -4.36 9.67 0.14
CA VAL A 87 -4.12 10.18 1.50
C VAL A 87 -5.44 10.51 2.21
N LYS A 88 -5.37 10.90 3.49
CA LYS A 88 -6.56 11.32 4.25
C LYS A 88 -7.19 12.55 3.59
N THR A 89 -8.44 12.44 3.15
CA THR A 89 -9.15 13.47 2.38
C THR A 89 -10.01 14.40 3.24
N SER A 90 -10.27 14.02 4.49
CA SER A 90 -11.28 14.67 5.31
C SER A 90 -10.92 14.66 6.80
N SER A 91 -11.75 15.31 7.62
CA SER A 91 -11.69 15.20 9.08
C SER A 91 -12.51 14.02 9.61
N LEU A 92 -12.86 13.04 8.77
CA LEU A 92 -13.61 11.86 9.21
C LEU A 92 -12.80 11.05 10.25
N PRO A 93 -13.51 10.34 11.14
CA PRO A 93 -12.87 9.42 12.07
C PRO A 93 -12.17 8.29 11.30
N GLY A 94 -11.10 7.74 11.86
CA GLY A 94 -10.29 6.68 11.27
C GLY A 94 -9.99 5.56 12.26
N LEU A 95 -8.80 4.96 12.13
CA LEU A 95 -8.41 3.78 12.91
C LEU A 95 -8.36 4.06 14.42
N ARG A 96 -7.85 5.23 14.84
CA ARG A 96 -7.69 5.55 16.27
C ARG A 96 -9.02 5.76 16.98
N GLU A 97 -10.01 6.34 16.30
CA GLU A 97 -11.38 6.47 16.82
C GLU A 97 -12.05 5.11 17.03
N LEU A 98 -11.60 4.09 16.30
CA LEU A 98 -12.00 2.69 16.48
C LEU A 98 -11.10 1.92 17.46
N GLN A 99 -10.23 2.62 18.19
CA GLN A 99 -9.24 2.04 19.13
C GLN A 99 -8.28 1.04 18.45
N VAL A 100 -8.00 1.26 17.16
CA VAL A 100 -7.01 0.49 16.39
C VAL A 100 -5.79 1.37 16.16
N GLU A 101 -4.64 0.95 16.71
CA GLU A 101 -3.36 1.61 16.44
C GLU A 101 -2.85 1.26 15.03
N PRO A 102 -2.59 2.25 14.15
CA PRO A 102 -2.09 1.99 12.81
C PRO A 102 -0.68 1.38 12.81
N SER A 103 -0.51 0.29 12.08
CA SER A 103 0.80 -0.34 11.91
C SER A 103 1.65 0.41 10.89
N LYS A 104 2.94 0.59 11.19
CA LYS A 104 3.94 1.16 10.27
C LYS A 104 4.25 0.21 9.12
N MET A 105 4.39 0.74 7.91
CA MET A 105 4.61 -0.06 6.71
C MET A 105 5.89 -0.89 6.82
N GLU A 106 6.99 -0.27 7.22
CA GLU A 106 8.33 -0.86 7.22
C GLU A 106 8.44 -2.03 8.19
N LYS A 107 7.73 -1.95 9.32
CA LYS A 107 7.69 -3.01 10.32
C LYS A 107 6.98 -4.26 9.80
N GLU A 108 5.83 -4.07 9.16
CA GLU A 108 4.96 -5.19 8.78
C GLU A 108 5.37 -5.81 7.43
N SER A 109 5.75 -4.97 6.46
CA SER A 109 6.02 -5.40 5.09
C SER A 109 7.36 -6.12 4.93
N PHE A 110 8.36 -5.86 5.77
CA PHE A 110 9.67 -6.52 5.70
C PHE A 110 9.55 -8.04 5.69
N SER A 111 8.76 -8.60 6.63
CA SER A 111 8.57 -10.05 6.76
C SER A 111 8.01 -10.69 5.47
N PHE A 112 7.15 -9.96 4.76
CA PHE A 112 6.57 -10.40 3.50
C PHE A 112 7.53 -10.22 2.32
N LEU A 113 8.24 -9.09 2.25
CA LEU A 113 9.09 -8.73 1.12
C LEU A 113 10.43 -9.46 1.12
N PHE A 114 10.97 -9.78 2.29
CA PHE A 114 12.30 -10.40 2.44
C PHE A 114 12.43 -11.72 1.65
N LYS A 115 11.34 -12.49 1.51
CA LYS A 115 11.33 -13.74 0.72
C LYS A 115 11.62 -13.54 -0.79
N TYR A 116 11.50 -12.32 -1.29
CA TYR A 116 11.81 -11.95 -2.69
C TYR A 116 13.22 -11.40 -2.85
N ASN A 117 14.02 -11.33 -1.77
CA ASN A 117 15.41 -10.94 -1.87
C ASN A 117 16.21 -11.95 -2.70
N LYS A 118 16.93 -11.46 -3.72
CA LYS A 118 17.75 -12.29 -4.63
C LYS A 118 18.82 -13.13 -3.92
N GLY A 119 19.27 -12.72 -2.74
CA GLY A 119 20.25 -13.47 -1.93
C GLY A 119 19.67 -14.59 -1.06
N GLY A 120 18.35 -14.74 -1.02
CA GLY A 120 17.68 -15.70 -0.13
C GLY A 120 17.88 -15.43 1.37
N HIS A 121 17.51 -16.41 2.21
CA HIS A 121 17.51 -16.30 3.68
C HIS A 121 18.91 -16.17 4.32
N PHE A 122 20.01 -16.30 3.56
CA PHE A 122 21.36 -16.37 4.11
C PHE A 122 22.14 -15.05 4.07
N GLN A 123 21.55 -13.97 3.52
CA GLN A 123 22.33 -12.76 3.20
C GLN A 123 22.34 -11.65 4.27
N LYS A 124 21.44 -11.65 5.27
CA LYS A 124 21.47 -10.62 6.35
C LYS A 124 21.09 -11.19 7.72
N VAL A 125 22.09 -11.60 8.48
CA VAL A 125 22.07 -11.59 9.95
C VAL A 125 23.09 -10.54 10.40
N GLU A 126 22.93 -9.29 9.96
CA GLU A 126 23.68 -8.17 10.54
C GLU A 126 23.00 -6.85 10.16
N GLY A 127 22.63 -6.06 11.16
CA GLY A 127 22.38 -4.63 11.03
C GLY A 127 20.96 -4.20 10.66
N TYR A 128 20.06 -4.18 11.65
CA TYR A 128 19.08 -3.10 11.79
C TYR A 128 19.09 -2.69 13.27
N HIS A 129 19.93 -1.71 13.59
CA HIS A 129 19.87 -0.92 14.81
C HIS A 129 19.24 0.42 14.49
#